data_AF-R9JJ68-F1
#
_entry.id   AF-R9JJ68-F1
#
_cell.length_a   1.000
_cell.length_b   1.000
_cell.length_c   1.000
_cell.angle_alpha   90.00
_cell.angle_beta   90.00
_cell.angle_gamma   90.00
#
_symmetry.space_group_name_H-M   'P 1'
#
loop_
_entity.id
_entity.type
_entity.pdbx_description
1 polymer ?
#
loop_
_entity_poly.entity_id
_entity_poly.type
_entity_poly.pdbx_seq_one_letter_code
_entity_poly.pdbx_strand_id
1 'polypeptide(L)'
;MAKISLRNFVEKVEDKEGIKVRAWADPETQVEEYAYDRCAAENTSIADFIDTRIRPRLTLENGKEIPFEIIDGNYTKPHGRTSMKKLRSTYDD
;
A
#
# COMPACT_ATOMS: atom_id res chain seq x y z
N MET A 1 15.52 8.93 -5.07
CA MET A 1 14.06 8.98 -4.91
C MET A 1 13.74 9.90 -3.74
N ALA A 2 12.66 10.65 -3.78
CA ALA A 2 12.27 11.47 -2.62
C ALA A 2 11.82 10.56 -1.46
N LYS A 3 12.01 11.02 -0.22
CA LYS A 3 11.53 10.35 0.99
C LYS A 3 10.38 11.13 1.59
N ILE A 4 9.43 10.41 2.17
CA ILE A 4 8.28 10.96 2.89
C ILE A 4 8.11 10.20 4.22
N SER A 5 7.36 10.78 5.16
CA SER A 5 6.99 10.06 6.38
C SER A 5 6.08 8.88 6.04
N LEU A 6 6.12 7.83 6.86
CA LEU A 6 5.25 6.66 6.72
C LEU A 6 3.77 7.05 6.74
N ARG A 7 3.41 8.05 7.55
CA ARG A 7 2.05 8.63 7.54
C ARG A 7 1.67 9.14 6.15
N ASN A 8 2.49 10.02 5.58
CA ASN A 8 2.23 10.61 4.27
C ASN A 8 2.23 9.55 3.17
N PHE A 9 3.02 8.48 3.32
CA PHE A 9 3.00 7.35 2.40
C PHE A 9 1.64 6.65 2.40
N VAL A 10 1.11 6.29 3.59
CA VAL A 10 -0.19 5.62 3.71
C VAL A 10 -1.30 6.51 3.17
N GLU A 11 -1.29 7.80 3.49
CA GLU A 11 -2.25 8.78 2.96
C GLU A 11 -2.19 8.86 1.43
N LYS A 12 -0.98 8.96 0.84
CA LYS A 12 -0.83 8.97 -0.63
C LYS A 12 -1.31 7.68 -1.28
N VAL A 13 -1.08 6.53 -0.66
CA VAL A 13 -1.58 5.25 -1.19
C VAL A 13 -3.11 5.22 -1.13
N GLU A 14 -3.71 5.67 -0.03
CA GLU A 14 -5.17 5.75 0.10
C GLU A 14 -5.78 6.68 -0.94
N ASP A 15 -5.26 7.90 -1.07
CA ASP A 15 -5.72 8.88 -2.05
C ASP A 15 -5.57 8.37 -3.49
N LYS A 16 -4.49 7.65 -3.79
CA LYS A 16 -4.17 7.23 -5.16
C LYS A 16 -4.85 5.94 -5.57
N GLU A 17 -4.89 4.98 -4.66
CA GLU A 17 -5.30 3.61 -4.93
C GLU A 17 -6.69 3.29 -4.37
N GLY A 18 -7.25 4.13 -3.50
CA GLY A 18 -8.55 3.91 -2.87
C GLY A 18 -8.55 2.70 -1.93
N ILE A 19 -7.41 2.42 -1.28
CA ILE A 19 -7.24 1.27 -0.38
C ILE A 19 -6.43 1.65 0.85
N LYS A 20 -6.62 0.92 1.96
CA LYS A 20 -5.89 1.18 3.20
C LYS A 20 -4.71 0.24 3.39
N VAL A 21 -3.56 0.82 3.72
CA VAL A 21 -2.34 0.11 4.13
C VAL A 21 -2.09 0.38 5.60
N ARG A 22 -2.03 -0.67 6.40
CA ARG A 22 -1.62 -0.59 7.81
C ARG A 22 -0.16 -1.00 7.91
N ALA A 23 0.69 -0.10 8.39
CA ALA A 23 2.11 -0.38 8.64
C ALA A 23 2.43 -0.25 10.14
N TRP A 24 3.36 -1.07 10.64
CA TRP A 24 3.78 -1.07 12.05
C TRP A 24 5.19 -0.51 12.21
N ALA A 25 5.29 0.81 12.19
CA ALA A 25 6.49 1.57 12.55
C ALA A 25 6.09 2.97 13.04
N ASP A 26 7.08 3.77 13.44
CA ASP A 26 6.86 5.17 13.82
C ASP A 26 6.29 5.95 12.61
N PRO A 27 5.21 6.73 12.75
CA PRO A 27 4.64 7.54 11.67
C PRO A 27 5.62 8.48 10.96
N GLU A 28 6.67 8.92 11.67
CA GLU A 28 7.71 9.81 11.14
C GLU A 28 8.85 9.05 10.44
N THR A 29 8.82 7.72 10.46
CA THR A 29 9.79 6.86 9.75
C THR A 29 9.84 7.26 8.28
N GLN A 30 11.04 7.54 7.79
CA GLN A 30 11.25 7.95 6.41
C GLN A 30 11.24 6.73 5.48
N VAL A 31 10.32 6.73 4.52
CA VAL A 31 10.15 5.71 3.50
C VAL A 31 10.27 6.31 2.11
N GLU A 32 10.46 5.47 1.09
CA GLU A 32 10.46 5.98 -0.29
C GLU A 32 9.08 6.52 -0.66
N GLU A 33 9.07 7.60 -1.44
CA GLU A 33 7.83 8.19 -1.92
C GLU A 33 7.03 7.25 -2.83
N TYR A 34 5.70 7.28 -2.67
CA TYR A 34 4.76 6.64 -3.59
C TYR A 34 4.60 7.44 -4.89
N ALA A 35 5.62 7.42 -5.75
CA ALA A 35 5.69 8.22 -6.97
C ALA A 35 5.03 7.54 -8.20
N TYR A 36 3.73 7.21 -8.10
CA TYR A 36 2.97 6.64 -9.22
C TYR A 36 1.93 7.63 -9.77
N ASP A 37 1.95 7.86 -11.09
CA ASP A 37 1.02 8.78 -11.76
C ASP A 37 -0.39 8.19 -11.94
N ARG A 38 -0.53 6.87 -11.95
CA ARG A 38 -1.80 6.16 -12.13
C ARG A 38 -1.98 5.11 -11.06
N CYS A 39 -3.23 4.91 -10.65
CA CYS A 39 -3.60 3.79 -9.80
C CYS A 39 -3.20 2.45 -10.46
N ALA A 40 -3.08 1.40 -9.66
CA ALA A 40 -2.85 0.05 -10.15
C ALA A 40 -4.01 -0.39 -11.06
N ALA A 41 -3.70 -1.21 -12.06
CA ALA A 41 -4.69 -1.71 -13.00
C ALA A 41 -5.73 -2.57 -12.25
N GLU A 42 -6.98 -2.52 -12.71
CA GLU A 42 -8.09 -3.24 -12.06
C GLU A 42 -7.86 -4.74 -11.91
N ASN A 43 -7.16 -5.34 -12.88
CA ASN A 43 -6.85 -6.77 -12.93
C ASN A 43 -5.57 -7.15 -12.18
N THR A 44 -4.79 -6.18 -11.69
CA THR A 44 -3.62 -6.44 -10.85
C THR A 44 -4.08 -7.17 -9.58
N SER A 45 -3.39 -8.26 -9.24
CA SER A 45 -3.65 -8.96 -7.97
C SER A 45 -3.05 -8.19 -6.80
N ILE A 46 -3.64 -8.33 -5.61
CA ILE A 46 -3.11 -7.70 -4.39
C ILE A 46 -1.66 -8.12 -4.14
N ALA A 47 -1.33 -9.40 -4.35
CA ALA A 47 0.05 -9.89 -4.17
C ALA A 47 1.03 -9.16 -5.11
N ASP A 48 0.68 -9.05 -6.39
CA ASP A 48 1.50 -8.35 -7.39
C ASP A 48 1.61 -6.84 -7.08
N PHE A 49 0.50 -6.22 -6.65
CA PHE A 49 0.50 -4.83 -6.19
C PHE A 49 1.45 -4.63 -4.99
N ILE A 50 1.41 -5.52 -4.00
CA ILE A 50 2.29 -5.47 -2.84
C ILE A 50 3.74 -5.57 -3.28
N ASP A 51 4.08 -6.58 -4.07
CA ASP A 51 5.45 -6.90 -4.44
C ASP A 51 6.08 -5.81 -5.32
N THR A 52 5.29 -5.20 -6.20
CA THR A 52 5.79 -4.22 -7.18
C THR A 52 5.71 -2.77 -6.71
N ARG A 53 4.74 -2.42 -5.85
CA ARG A 53 4.48 -1.02 -5.47
C ARG A 53 4.64 -0.70 -3.99
N ILE A 54 4.29 -1.62 -3.09
CA ILE A 54 4.29 -1.34 -1.65
C ILE A 54 5.59 -1.78 -0.99
N ARG A 55 5.94 -3.07 -1.09
CA ARG A 55 7.11 -3.65 -0.44
C ARG A 55 8.40 -2.88 -0.75
N PRO A 56 8.70 -2.50 -2.01
CA PRO A 56 9.93 -1.78 -2.30
C PRO A 56 10.05 -0.44 -1.56
N ARG A 57 8.93 0.23 -1.26
CA ARG A 57 8.91 1.55 -0.61
C ARG A 57 8.98 1.43 0.91
N LEU A 58 8.53 0.30 1.44
CA LEU A 58 8.54 -0.02 2.86
C LEU A 58 9.78 -0.82 3.29
N THR A 59 10.73 -1.05 2.38
CA THR A 59 12.06 -1.59 2.69
C THR A 59 13.03 -0.45 2.94
N LEU A 60 13.58 -0.40 4.16
CA LEU A 60 14.57 0.60 4.56
C LEU A 60 15.94 0.35 3.88
N GLU A 61 16.82 1.36 3.89
CA GLU A 61 18.15 1.28 3.27
C GLU A 61 19.03 0.14 3.82
N ASN A 62 18.80 -0.26 5.07
CA ASN A 62 19.47 -1.40 5.69
C ASN A 62 18.87 -2.77 5.30
N GLY A 63 17.94 -2.79 4.34
CA GLY A 63 17.25 -3.99 3.87
C GLY A 63 16.12 -4.47 4.78
N LYS A 64 15.80 -3.74 5.86
CA LYS A 64 14.71 -4.11 6.78
C LYS A 64 13.37 -3.68 6.20
N GLU A 65 12.49 -4.66 5.99
CA GLU A 65 11.09 -4.41 5.66
C GLU A 65 10.32 -3.93 6.90
N ILE A 66 9.60 -2.81 6.77
CA ILE A 66 8.60 -2.39 7.75
C ILE A 66 7.42 -3.37 7.64
N PRO A 67 6.99 -4.04 8.71
CA PRO A 67 5.81 -4.90 8.65
C PRO A 67 4.57 -4.10 8.20
N PHE A 68 3.79 -4.65 7.28
CA PHE A 68 2.56 -4.02 6.80
C PHE A 68 1.49 -5.05 6.40
N GLU A 69 0.24 -4.61 6.35
CA GLU A 69 -0.90 -5.35 5.82
C GLU A 69 -1.80 -4.43 4.99
N ILE A 70 -2.36 -4.98 3.93
CA ILE A 70 -3.50 -4.39 3.23
C ILE A 70 -4.76 -4.90 3.92
N ILE A 71 -5.65 -3.97 4.22
CA ILE A 71 -6.95 -4.24 4.84
C ILE A 71 -8.02 -3.98 3.76
N ASP A 72 -9.17 -4.62 3.81
CA ASP A 72 -10.32 -4.28 2.96
C ASP A 72 -11.33 -3.38 3.71
N GLY A 73 -12.42 -2.95 3.05
CA GLY A 73 -13.44 -2.11 3.69
C GLY A 73 -14.20 -2.81 4.82
N ASN A 74 -14.12 -4.14 4.90
CA ASN A 74 -14.68 -4.94 5.99
C ASN A 74 -13.69 -5.14 7.15
N TYR A 75 -12.56 -4.45 7.15
CA TYR A 75 -11.49 -4.59 8.15
C TYR A 75 -10.86 -5.99 8.19
N THR A 76 -10.91 -6.72 7.08
CA THR A 76 -10.31 -8.06 6.95
C THR A 76 -9.10 -8.04 6.01
N LYS A 77 -8.27 -9.08 6.10
CA LYS A 77 -7.14 -9.27 5.18
C LYS A 77 -7.64 -9.96 3.90
N PRO A 78 -7.66 -9.27 2.75
CA PRO A 78 -8.09 -9.88 1.51
C PRO A 78 -7.10 -10.95 1.04
N HIS A 79 -7.60 -11.97 0.34
CA HIS A 79 -6.74 -13.00 -0.24
C HIS A 79 -5.82 -12.40 -1.32
N GLY A 80 -4.53 -12.76 -1.38
CA GLY A 80 -3.56 -12.13 -2.28
C GLY A 80 -3.89 -12.24 -3.78
N ARG A 81 -4.70 -13.24 -4.17
CA ARG A 81 -5.23 -13.40 -5.55
C ARG A 81 -6.42 -12.50 -5.88
N THR A 82 -6.96 -11.78 -4.90
CA THR A 82 -8.03 -10.81 -5.13
C THR A 82 -7.50 -9.69 -6.03
N SER A 83 -8.33 -9.20 -6.94
CA SER A 83 -7.96 -8.10 -7.83
C SER A 83 -8.12 -6.75 -7.14
N MET A 84 -7.35 -5.75 -7.56
CA MET A 84 -7.46 -4.38 -7.05
C MET A 84 -8.86 -3.81 -7.24
N LYS A 85 -9.55 -4.15 -8.34
CA LYS A 85 -10.96 -3.79 -8.54
C LYS A 85 -11.86 -4.29 -7.41
N LYS A 86 -11.75 -5.57 -7.08
CA LYS A 86 -12.58 -6.21 -6.05
C LYS A 86 -12.24 -5.68 -4.66
N LEU A 87 -10.96 -5.34 -4.42
CA LEU A 87 -10.55 -4.71 -3.17
C LEU A 87 -11.16 -3.31 -3.03
N ARG A 88 -11.03 -2.43 -4.03
CA ARG A 88 -11.58 -1.07 -3.99
C ARG A 88 -13.08 -1.07 -3.76
N SER A 89 -13.82 -1.95 -4.44
CA SER A 89 -15.27 -2.05 -4.27
C SER A 89 -15.72 -2.43 -2.86
N THR A 90 -14.83 -2.91 -1.98
CA THR A 90 -15.19 -3.16 -0.57
C THR A 90 -15.33 -1.88 0.26
N TYR A 91 -14.83 -0.74 -0.24
CA TYR A 91 -14.88 0.56 0.44
C TYR A 91 -16.03 1.46 -0.03
N ASP A 92 -16.74 1.05 -1.08
CA ASP A 92 -17.81 1.84 -1.71
C ASP A 92 -19.21 1.59 -1.06
N ASP A 93 -19.27 0.86 0.06
CA ASP A 93 -20.48 0.57 0.85
C ASP A 93 -20.74 1.58 1.98
#